data_AF-A0A830BY49-F1
#
_entry.id   AF-A0A830BY49-F1
#
_cell.length_a   1.000
_cell.length_b   1.000
_cell.length_c   1.000
_cell.angle_alpha   90.00
_cell.angle_beta   90.00
_cell.angle_gamma   90.00
#
_symmetry.space_group_name_H-M   'P 1'
#
loop_
_entity.id
_entity.type
_entity.pdbx_description
1 polymer ?
#
loop_
_entity_poly.entity_id
_entity_poly.type
_entity_poly.pdbx_seq_one_letter_code
_entity_poly.pdbx_strand_id
1 'polypeptide(L)'
;MSRVNFIWVLRFPLDEKIKSTREKLPRGFIERVGVRGLVVEGWAPQRRILSHPSVGGFLSHCGWSSVMEGIFSGVPIVALPMHLDQPLNARLVEEVGLGEEAVRSRD
;
A
#
# COMPACT_ATOMS: atom_id res chain seq x y z
N MET A 1 14.27 4.89 -8.16
CA MET A 1 13.55 3.98 -7.23
C MET A 1 13.88 4.39 -5.80
N SER A 2 12.91 4.42 -4.88
CA SER A 2 13.02 4.95 -3.51
C SER A 2 14.02 4.23 -2.59
N ARG A 3 14.49 3.03 -2.97
CA ARG A 3 15.40 2.16 -2.21
C ARG A 3 14.91 1.62 -0.86
N VAL A 4 13.75 2.03 -0.38
CA VAL A 4 13.13 1.56 0.86
C VAL A 4 12.83 0.06 0.85
N ASN A 5 12.80 -0.55 2.04
CA ASN A 5 12.28 -1.90 2.23
C ASN A 5 10.74 -1.85 2.22
N PHE A 6 10.09 -2.86 1.63
CA PHE A 6 8.64 -2.86 1.52
C PHE A 6 8.03 -4.26 1.54
N ILE A 7 6.78 -4.32 1.98
CA ILE A 7 5.86 -5.42 1.72
C ILE A 7 4.76 -4.85 0.84
N TRP A 8 4.55 -5.43 -0.35
CA TRP A 8 3.51 -4.98 -1.27
C TRP A 8 2.50 -6.10 -1.51
N VAL A 9 1.27 -5.87 -1.05
CA VAL A 9 0.17 -6.80 -1.24
C VAL A 9 -0.57 -6.42 -2.52
N LEU A 10 -0.51 -7.30 -3.52
CA LEU A 10 -1.14 -7.12 -4.82
C LEU A 10 -2.45 -7.88 -4.88
N ARG A 11 -3.49 -7.21 -5.37
CA ARG A 11 -4.77 -7.82 -5.70
C ARG A 11 -5.10 -7.54 -7.14
N PHE A 12 -5.24 -8.61 -7.92
CA PHE A 12 -5.66 -8.52 -9.30
C PHE A 12 -7.14 -8.88 -9.43
N PRO A 13 -7.87 -8.25 -10.35
CA PRO A 13 -9.20 -8.68 -10.77
C PRO A 13 -9.24 -10.17 -11.14
N LEU A 14 -10.41 -10.80 -11.00
CA LEU A 14 -10.58 -12.25 -11.15
C LEU A 14 -10.24 -12.75 -12.56
N ASP A 15 -10.56 -11.96 -13.57
CA ASP A 15 -10.29 -12.16 -15.00
C ASP A 15 -8.79 -12.11 -15.34
N GLU A 16 -7.98 -11.45 -14.52
CA GLU A 16 -6.54 -11.39 -14.71
C GLU A 16 -5.77 -12.50 -13.99
N LYS A 17 -6.42 -13.39 -13.23
CA LYS A 17 -5.74 -14.44 -12.45
C LYS A 17 -5.01 -15.51 -13.29
N ILE A 18 -5.18 -15.46 -14.61
CA ILE A 18 -4.54 -16.40 -15.55
C ILE A 18 -3.02 -16.16 -15.62
N LYS A 19 -2.55 -14.93 -15.37
CA LYS A 19 -1.12 -14.57 -15.40
C LYS A 19 -0.53 -14.53 -13.99
N SER A 20 0.67 -15.06 -13.85
CA SER A 20 1.40 -14.99 -12.57
C SER A 20 1.73 -13.53 -12.20
N THR A 21 1.83 -13.22 -10.89
CA THR A 21 2.29 -11.89 -10.43
C THR A 21 3.57 -11.44 -11.13
N ARG A 22 4.49 -12.37 -11.43
CA ARG A 22 5.77 -12.07 -12.11
C ARG A 22 5.58 -11.58 -13.54
N GLU A 23 4.54 -12.03 -14.24
CA GLU A 23 4.21 -11.58 -15.60
C GLU A 23 3.52 -10.21 -15.63
N LYS A 24 2.84 -9.84 -14.54
CA LYS A 24 2.15 -8.55 -14.43
C LYS A 24 3.07 -7.41 -14.00
N LEU A 25 4.16 -7.73 -13.32
CA LEU A 25 5.16 -6.76 -12.90
C LEU A 25 6.13 -6.45 -14.04
N PRO A 26 6.75 -5.24 -14.06
CA PRO A 26 7.76 -4.91 -15.05
C PRO A 26 8.89 -5.96 -15.08
N ARG A 27 9.33 -6.36 -16.28
CA ARG A 27 10.39 -7.36 -16.45
C ARG A 27 11.59 -7.06 -15.55
N GLY A 28 12.05 -8.05 -14.79
CA GLY A 28 13.19 -7.90 -13.88
C GLY A 28 12.86 -7.24 -12.53
N PHE A 29 11.60 -6.93 -12.22
CA PHE A 29 11.24 -6.18 -11.01
C PHE A 29 11.62 -6.94 -9.73
N ILE A 30 11.24 -8.23 -9.63
CA ILE A 30 11.52 -9.06 -8.45
C ILE A 30 13.03 -9.15 -8.19
N GLU A 31 13.81 -9.31 -9.27
CA GLU A 31 15.26 -9.39 -9.22
C GLU A 31 15.89 -8.06 -8.76
N ARG A 32 15.36 -6.92 -9.25
CA ARG A 32 15.85 -5.58 -8.87
C ARG A 32 15.57 -5.24 -7.41
N VAL A 33 14.44 -5.68 -6.85
CA VAL A 33 14.10 -5.40 -5.45
C VAL A 33 14.83 -6.36 -4.50
N GLY A 34 15.00 -7.62 -4.91
CA GLY A 34 15.71 -8.64 -4.15
C GLY A 34 15.18 -8.76 -2.73
N VAL A 35 16.07 -8.90 -1.74
CA VAL A 35 15.73 -9.06 -0.32
C VAL A 35 15.05 -7.84 0.32
N ARG A 36 15.00 -6.69 -0.35
CA ARG A 36 14.39 -5.46 0.17
C ARG A 36 12.88 -5.43 -0.02
N GLY A 37 12.36 -6.21 -0.98
CA GLY A 37 10.95 -6.18 -1.35
C GLY A 37 10.31 -7.55 -1.25
N LEU A 38 9.23 -7.64 -0.48
CA LEU A 38 8.35 -8.81 -0.46
C LEU A 38 7.07 -8.47 -1.22
N VAL A 39 6.76 -9.23 -2.27
CA VAL A 39 5.49 -9.11 -3.01
C VAL A 39 4.59 -10.27 -2.62
N VAL A 40 3.39 -9.96 -2.14
CA VAL A 40 2.39 -10.96 -1.71
C VAL A 40 1.17 -10.83 -2.61
N GLU A 41 0.77 -11.91 -3.27
CA GLU A 41 -0.45 -11.94 -4.07
C GLU A 41 -1.66 -12.32 -3.20
N GLY A 42 -2.77 -11.58 -3.35
CA GLY A 42 -4.05 -11.87 -2.69
C GLY A 42 -4.18 -11.23 -1.32
N TRP A 43 -4.02 -12.02 -0.26
CA TRP A 43 -4.30 -11.59 1.11
C TRP A 43 -3.06 -11.70 1.99
N ALA A 44 -2.89 -10.72 2.87
CA ALA A 44 -1.88 -10.70 3.91
C ALA A 44 -2.52 -10.23 5.23
N PRO A 45 -1.97 -10.61 6.39
CA PRO A 45 -2.50 -10.22 7.67
C PRO A 45 -2.14 -8.75 7.99
N GLN A 46 -2.79 -7.80 7.32
CA GLN A 46 -2.50 -6.36 7.36
C GLN A 46 -2.35 -5.84 8.78
N ARG A 47 -3.32 -6.10 9.66
CA ARG A 47 -3.25 -5.70 11.07
C ARG A 47 -1.98 -6.19 11.78
N ARG A 48 -1.58 -7.45 11.54
CA ARG A 48 -0.34 -8.00 12.15
C ARG A 48 0.92 -7.35 11.57
N ILE A 49 0.90 -7.02 10.27
CA ILE A 49 2.00 -6.32 9.61
C ILE A 49 2.13 -4.91 10.19
N LEU A 50 1.04 -4.14 10.23
CA LEU A 50 1.04 -2.76 10.73
C LEU A 50 1.46 -2.66 12.20
N SER A 51 1.12 -3.64 13.03
CA SER A 51 1.56 -3.66 14.44
C SER A 51 3.03 -4.07 14.63
N HIS A 52 3.77 -4.41 13.57
CA HIS A 52 5.16 -4.82 13.69
C HIS A 52 6.11 -3.61 13.76
N PRO A 53 7.07 -3.55 14.70
CA PRO A 53 7.91 -2.36 14.91
C PRO A 53 8.82 -1.99 13.72
N SER A 54 9.04 -2.92 12.78
CA SER A 54 9.80 -2.63 11.55
C SER A 54 9.00 -1.86 10.49
N VAL A 55 7.69 -1.65 10.67
CA VAL A 55 6.87 -0.90 9.72
C VAL A 55 6.93 0.59 10.06
N GLY A 56 7.57 1.36 9.18
CA GLY A 56 7.72 2.81 9.33
C GLY A 56 6.72 3.66 8.54
N GLY A 57 5.86 3.05 7.72
CA GLY A 57 4.88 3.77 6.92
C GLY A 57 3.91 2.85 6.20
N PHE A 58 2.73 3.37 5.88
CA PHE A 58 1.64 2.61 5.26
C PHE A 58 1.11 3.32 4.02
N LEU A 59 1.46 2.79 2.84
CA LEU A 59 0.83 3.19 1.59
C LEU A 59 -0.57 2.58 1.51
N SER A 60 -1.61 3.40 1.55
CA SER A 60 -2.99 2.95 1.70
C SER A 60 -3.92 3.55 0.65
N HIS A 61 -4.92 2.78 0.23
CA HIS A 61 -6.02 3.28 -0.58
C HIS A 61 -7.04 4.10 0.24
N CYS A 62 -6.80 4.30 1.54
CA CYS A 62 -7.64 5.10 2.43
C CYS A 62 -9.09 4.58 2.60
N GLY A 63 -9.31 3.27 2.46
CA GLY A 63 -10.54 2.66 2.98
C GLY A 63 -10.60 2.79 4.50
N TRP A 64 -11.78 3.11 5.05
CA TRP A 64 -11.92 3.51 6.46
C TRP A 64 -11.31 2.51 7.46
N SER A 65 -11.52 1.20 7.26
CA SER A 65 -10.91 0.18 8.11
C SER A 65 -9.38 0.19 8.06
N SER A 66 -8.79 0.43 6.88
CA SER A 66 -7.33 0.51 6.75
C SER A 66 -6.77 1.77 7.40
N VAL A 67 -7.49 2.90 7.29
CA VAL A 67 -7.12 4.14 8.01
C VAL A 67 -7.10 3.87 9.50
N MET A 68 -8.17 3.32 10.07
CA MET A 68 -8.24 3.01 11.50
C MET A 68 -7.12 2.07 11.96
N GLU A 69 -6.80 1.02 11.19
CA GLU A 69 -5.70 0.11 11.53
C GLU A 69 -4.32 0.80 11.54
N GLY A 70 -4.08 1.72 10.59
CA GLY A 70 -2.87 2.54 10.56
C GLY A 70 -2.75 3.45 11.79
N ILE A 71 -3.84 4.14 12.14
CA ILE A 71 -3.93 5.01 13.32
C ILE A 71 -3.69 4.22 14.61
N PHE A 72 -4.39 3.10 14.80
CA PHE A 72 -4.21 2.25 16.00
C PHE A 72 -2.80 1.69 16.13
N SER A 73 -2.09 1.50 15.01
CA SER A 73 -0.72 1.02 15.00
C SER A 73 0.31 2.14 15.10
N GLY A 74 -0.11 3.41 15.09
CA GLY A 74 0.79 4.57 15.09
C GLY A 74 1.66 4.68 13.83
N VAL A 75 1.19 4.13 12.70
CA VAL A 75 1.95 4.09 11.44
C VAL A 75 1.50 5.24 10.53
N PRO A 76 2.40 6.16 10.12
CA PRO A 76 2.07 7.24 9.19
C PRO A 76 1.55 6.72 7.86
N ILE A 77 0.54 7.40 7.30
CA ILE A 77 -0.14 6.98 6.07
C ILE A 77 0.38 7.78 4.87
N VAL A 78 0.74 7.09 3.79
CA VAL A 78 0.86 7.71 2.46
C VAL A 78 -0.42 7.37 1.71
N ALA A 79 -1.26 8.38 1.49
CA ALA A 79 -2.60 8.21 0.95
C ALA A 79 -2.58 8.11 -0.59
N LEU A 80 -3.22 7.07 -1.11
CA LEU A 80 -3.45 6.82 -2.54
C LEU A 80 -4.91 6.39 -2.79
N PRO A 81 -5.89 7.30 -2.60
CA PRO A 81 -7.32 6.96 -2.64
C PRO A 81 -7.82 6.55 -4.04
N MET A 82 -8.50 5.41 -4.18
CA MET A 82 -8.90 4.91 -5.51
C MET A 82 -10.34 5.25 -5.90
N HIS A 83 -11.33 5.06 -5.02
CA HIS A 83 -12.76 5.20 -5.34
C HIS A 83 -13.63 5.45 -4.10
N LEU A 84 -14.92 5.74 -4.31
CA LEU A 84 -15.94 5.93 -3.27
C LEU A 84 -15.57 7.03 -2.25
N ASP A 85 -15.57 6.70 -0.97
CA ASP A 85 -15.29 7.58 0.17
C ASP A 85 -13.80 7.78 0.42
N GLN A 86 -12.93 7.00 -0.23
CA GLN A 86 -11.49 7.01 -0.01
C GLN A 86 -10.83 8.39 -0.18
N PRO A 87 -11.20 9.23 -1.18
CA PRO A 87 -10.64 10.58 -1.29
C PRO A 87 -11.00 11.48 -0.11
N LEU A 88 -12.19 11.32 0.48
CA LEU A 88 -12.58 12.08 1.68
C LEU A 88 -11.77 11.61 2.89
N ASN A 89 -11.59 10.29 3.04
CA ASN A 89 -10.77 9.72 4.11
C ASN A 89 -9.29 10.14 3.98
N ALA A 90 -8.75 10.23 2.76
CA ALA A 90 -7.40 10.71 2.48
C ALA A 90 -7.21 12.17 2.93
N ARG A 91 -8.14 13.06 2.56
CA ARG A 91 -8.12 14.45 3.02
C ARG A 91 -8.17 14.56 4.53
N LEU A 92 -9.03 13.77 5.18
CA LEU A 92 -9.10 13.76 6.65
C LEU A 92 -7.75 13.36 7.26
N VAL A 93 -7.12 12.28 6.76
CA VAL A 93 -5.80 11.82 7.23
C VAL A 93 -4.74 12.91 7.14
N GLU A 94 -4.74 13.68 6.05
CA GLU A 94 -3.84 14.83 5.86
C GLU A 94 -4.17 16.00 6.79
N GLU A 95 -5.44 16.40 6.86
CA GLU A 95 -5.92 17.51 7.72
C GLU A 95 -5.62 17.28 9.20
N VAL A 96 -5.67 16.03 9.67
CA VAL A 96 -5.35 15.69 11.07
C VAL A 96 -3.87 15.35 11.30
N GLY A 97 -3.02 15.46 10.27
CA GLY A 97 -1.56 15.26 10.37
C GLY A 97 -1.12 13.81 10.57
N LEU A 98 -1.94 12.83 10.15
CA LEU A 98 -1.65 11.39 10.27
C LEU A 98 -1.01 10.80 9.00
N GLY A 99 -0.89 11.60 7.95
CA GLY A 99 -0.34 11.18 6.67
C GLY A 99 -0.36 12.28 5.63
N GLU A 100 0.06 11.94 4.42
CA GLU A 100 0.14 12.86 3.27
C GLU A 100 -0.45 12.18 2.03
N GLU A 101 -1.23 12.91 1.22
CA GLU A 101 -1.69 12.39 -0.08
C GLU A 101 -0.55 12.41 -1.12
N ALA A 102 -0.32 11.26 -1.75
CA ALA A 102 0.69 11.18 -2.79
C ALA A 102 0.21 11.90 -4.07
N VAL A 103 1.01 12.86 -4.53
CA VAL A 103 0.76 13.64 -5.74
C VAL A 103 0.60 12.72 -6.94
N ARG A 104 -0.50 12.89 -7.68
CA ARG A 104 -0.77 12.18 -8.94
C ARG A 104 -0.39 13.05 -10.12
N SER A 105 0.38 12.50 -11.05
CA SER A 105 0.49 13.13 -12.37
C SER A 105 -0.87 13.07 -13.06
N ARG A 106 -1.26 14.17 -13.69
CA ARG A 106 -2.39 14.20 -14.63
C ARG A 106 -1.82 13.79 -15.99
N ASP A 107 -1.51 12.51 -16.15
CA ASP A 107 -1.24 11.93 -17.48
C ASP A 107 -2.53 11.32 -18.05
#